data_AF-A0ABD3NJG4-F1
#
_entry.id   AF-A0ABD3NJG4-F1
#
_cell.length_a   1.000
_cell.length_b   1.000
_cell.length_c   1.000
_cell.angle_alpha   90.00
_cell.angle_beta   90.00
_cell.angle_gamma   90.00
#
_symmetry.space_group_name_H-M   'P 1'
#
loop_
_entity.id
_entity.type
_entity.pdbx_description
1 polymer ?
#
loop_
_entity_poly.entity_id
_entity_poly.type
_entity_poly.pdbx_seq_one_letter_code
_entity_poly.pdbx_strand_id
1 'polypeptide(L)'
;MILKPLYYINKEFELSPSGKLRYANNSNYRNSTMIRKEVYLSPAVVEETRRIIQTSHITNIDDSRWLEPQTGQARQELEIKMGNEHIAFTCAEIGSLVDVMKSVDPDGMRVFYYLTQDLRCLMFSLISLHFKIKPIP
;
A
#
# COMPACT_ATOMS: atom_id res chain seq x y z
N MET A 1 0.41 -6.11 -0.89
CA MET A 1 -0.32 -4.84 -0.84
C MET A 1 -0.72 -4.41 -2.26
N ILE A 2 -1.83 -4.93 -2.75
CA ILE A 2 -2.46 -4.40 -3.96
C ILE A 2 -3.18 -3.12 -3.53
N LEU A 3 -2.90 -1.93 -4.09
CA LEU A 3 -3.66 -0.69 -3.83
C LEU A 3 -4.26 -0.27 -5.18
N LYS A 4 -5.58 -0.39 -5.38
CA LYS A 4 -6.21 -0.01 -6.65
C LYS A 4 -7.10 1.22 -6.48
N PRO A 5 -6.79 2.41 -7.01
CA PRO A 5 -7.78 3.48 -7.14
C PRO A 5 -8.46 3.45 -8.51
N LEU A 6 -9.76 3.77 -8.58
CA LEU A 6 -10.43 4.11 -9.81
C LEU A 6 -10.16 5.59 -10.15
N TYR A 7 -9.64 5.76 -11.37
CA TYR A 7 -9.37 6.96 -12.16
C TYR A 7 -8.12 7.81 -11.86
N TYR A 8 -7.31 7.87 -12.92
CA TYR A 8 -6.08 8.63 -13.19
C TYR A 8 -4.73 8.06 -12.73
N ILE A 9 -4.61 7.37 -11.60
CA ILE A 9 -3.33 6.79 -11.17
C ILE A 9 -3.57 5.46 -10.44
N ASN A 10 -3.15 4.34 -11.02
CA ASN A 10 -3.07 3.07 -10.30
C ASN A 10 -1.61 2.73 -9.97
N LYS A 11 -1.24 2.77 -8.68
CA LYS A 11 0.11 2.45 -8.17
C LYS A 11 0.04 1.18 -7.32
N GLU A 12 0.68 0.11 -7.78
CA GLU A 12 0.66 -1.21 -7.13
C GLU A 12 2.07 -1.66 -6.75
N PHE A 13 2.19 -2.27 -5.56
CA PHE A 13 3.43 -2.86 -5.05
C PHE A 13 3.21 -4.30 -4.60
N GLU A 14 4.01 -5.22 -5.12
CA GLU A 14 3.97 -6.64 -4.73
C GLU A 14 5.35 -7.06 -4.26
N LEU A 15 5.47 -7.49 -3.00
CA LEU A 15 6.70 -8.07 -2.46
C LEU A 15 6.46 -9.57 -2.20
N SER A 16 7.18 -10.42 -2.93
CA SER A 16 7.12 -11.86 -2.73
C SER A 16 7.98 -12.32 -1.54
N PRO A 17 7.73 -13.54 -1.01
CA PRO A 17 8.60 -14.16 -0.01
C PRO A 17 10.05 -14.38 -0.49
N SER A 18 10.25 -14.49 -1.81
CA SER A 18 11.59 -14.58 -2.41
C SER A 18 12.34 -13.25 -2.48
N GLY A 19 11.76 -12.17 -1.97
CA GLY A 19 12.33 -10.82 -2.00
C GLY A 19 12.14 -10.10 -3.33
N LYS A 20 11.35 -10.65 -4.27
CA LYS A 20 11.04 -9.99 -5.53
C LYS A 20 10.03 -8.87 -5.27
N LEU A 21 10.45 -7.63 -5.41
CA LEU A 21 9.60 -6.45 -5.40
C LEU A 21 9.18 -6.11 -6.84
N ARG A 22 7.88 -5.96 -7.06
CA ARG A 22 7.28 -5.50 -8.31
C ARG A 22 6.55 -4.19 -8.05
N TYR A 23 6.77 -3.22 -8.93
CA TYR A 23 6.09 -1.94 -8.92
C TYR A 23 5.44 -1.72 -10.28
N ALA A 24 4.17 -1.34 -10.26
CA ALA A 24 3.43 -0.89 -11.42
C ALA A 24 2.83 0.49 -11.13
N ASN A 25 2.98 1.43 -12.07
CA ASN A 25 2.26 2.68 -12.07
C ASN A 25 1.61 2.90 -13.42
N ASN A 26 0.28 2.90 -13.40
CA ASN A 26 -0.57 3.19 -14.53
C ASN A 26 -1.24 4.55 -14.29
N SER A 27 -0.46 5.62 -14.43
CA SER A 27 -1.00 6.97 -14.52
C SER A 27 -1.45 7.22 -15.97
N ASN A 28 -2.74 7.46 -16.21
CA ASN A 28 -3.23 7.89 -17.52
C ASN A 28 -2.96 9.39 -17.78
N TYR A 29 -2.05 9.99 -17.01
CA TYR A 29 -1.70 11.40 -17.14
C TYR A 29 -0.90 11.63 -18.44
N ARG A 30 -1.44 12.43 -19.36
CA ARG A 30 -0.79 12.83 -20.63
C ARG A 30 -0.33 11.66 -21.52
N ASN A 31 -1.13 10.59 -21.62
CA ASN A 31 -0.78 9.40 -22.42
C ASN A 31 0.57 8.77 -22.00
N SER A 32 0.99 8.93 -20.74
CA SER A 32 2.22 8.32 -20.26
C SER A 32 2.14 6.80 -20.34
N THR A 33 3.24 6.17 -20.77
CA THR A 33 3.35 4.72 -20.78
C THR A 33 3.37 4.17 -19.36
N MET A 34 2.69 3.04 -19.15
CA MET A 34 2.68 2.33 -17.87
C MET A 34 4.11 2.00 -17.43
N ILE A 35 4.47 2.39 -16.22
CA ILE A 35 5.78 2.09 -15.63
C ILE A 35 5.67 0.74 -14.93
N ARG A 36 6.55 -0.20 -15.30
CA ARG A 36 6.71 -1.48 -14.60
C ARG A 36 8.17 -1.67 -14.23
N LYS A 37 8.42 -2.07 -12.98
CA LYS A 37 9.76 -2.29 -12.43
C LYS A 37 9.77 -3.52 -11.55
N GLU A 38 10.85 -4.29 -11.62
CA GLU A 38 11.05 -5.47 -10.79
C GLU A 38 12.50 -5.46 -10.28
N VAL A 39 12.67 -5.74 -8.99
CA VAL A 39 13.98 -5.80 -8.33
C VAL A 39 13.95 -6.86 -7.23
N TYR A 40 15.06 -7.55 -7.00
CA TYR A 40 15.21 -8.41 -5.83
C TYR A 40 15.82 -7.61 -4.68
N LEU A 41 15.16 -7.64 -3.54
CA LEU A 41 15.61 -7.00 -2.31
C LEU A 41 16.55 -7.92 -1.54
N SER A 42 17.46 -7.33 -0.76
CA SER A 42 18.27 -8.10 0.18
C SER A 42 17.39 -8.67 1.30
N PRO A 43 17.80 -9.79 1.93
CA PRO A 43 17.08 -10.35 3.06
C PRO A 43 16.81 -9.31 4.16
N ALA A 44 17.78 -8.44 4.47
CA ALA A 44 17.62 -7.40 5.48
C ALA A 44 16.44 -6.45 5.22
N VAL A 45 16.18 -6.08 3.95
CA VAL A 45 15.04 -5.21 3.60
C VAL A 45 13.72 -5.96 3.69
N VAL A 46 13.71 -7.26 3.35
CA VAL A 46 12.52 -8.12 3.51
C VAL A 46 12.18 -8.28 4.99
N GLU A 47 13.18 -8.54 5.82
CA GLU A 47 13.03 -8.63 7.28
C GLU A 47 12.51 -7.32 7.88
N GLU A 48 13.05 -6.17 7.45
CA GLU A 48 12.59 -4.87 7.92
C GLU A 48 11.16 -4.55 7.49
N THR A 49 10.78 -4.90 6.26
CA THR A 49 9.37 -4.78 5.81
C THR A 49 8.45 -5.61 6.71
N ARG A 50 8.86 -6.83 7.08
CA ARG A 50 8.10 -7.67 8.02
C ARG A 50 8.00 -7.03 9.39
N ARG A 51 9.11 -6.48 9.91
CA ARG A 51 9.16 -5.79 11.21
C ARG A 51 8.20 -4.61 11.26
N ILE A 52 8.14 -3.79 10.21
CA ILE A 52 7.20 -2.65 10.09
C ILE A 52 5.76 -3.15 10.20
N ILE A 53 5.40 -4.18 9.43
CA ILE A 53 4.04 -4.74 9.46
C ILE A 53 3.70 -5.29 10.85
N GLN A 54 4.58 -6.08 11.45
CA GLN A 54 4.35 -6.66 12.78
C GLN A 54 4.20 -5.58 13.87
N THR A 55 5.05 -4.55 13.84
CA THR A 55 5.03 -3.45 14.82
C THR A 55 3.79 -2.57 14.70
N SER A 56 3.16 -2.53 13.51
CA SER A 56 1.93 -1.77 13.32
C SER A 56 0.70 -2.37 14.03
N HIS A 57 0.74 -3.66 14.41
CA HIS A 57 -0.41 -4.40 14.92
C HIS A 57 -1.62 -4.46 13.98
N ILE A 58 -1.41 -4.27 12.67
CA ILE A 58 -2.47 -4.30 11.65
C ILE A 58 -3.25 -5.63 11.64
N THR A 59 -2.62 -6.74 12.05
CA THR A 59 -3.26 -8.06 12.09
C THR A 59 -4.32 -8.20 13.19
N ASN A 60 -4.36 -7.26 14.14
CA ASN A 60 -5.37 -7.22 15.20
C ASN A 60 -6.58 -6.32 14.84
N ILE A 61 -6.58 -5.73 13.65
CA ILE A 61 -7.63 -4.80 13.22
C ILE A 61 -8.77 -5.57 12.54
N ASP A 62 -10.00 -5.24 12.95
CA ASP A 62 -11.24 -5.75 12.36
C ASP A 62 -11.85 -4.67 11.46
N ASP A 63 -11.90 -4.94 10.15
CA ASP A 63 -12.45 -4.04 9.13
C ASP A 63 -13.90 -4.35 8.77
N SER A 64 -14.58 -5.23 9.50
CA SER A 64 -15.99 -5.60 9.27
C SER A 64 -16.95 -4.41 9.20
N ARG A 65 -16.59 -3.29 9.84
CA ARG A 65 -17.38 -2.04 9.85
C ARG A 65 -16.93 -1.02 8.82
N TRP A 66 -15.80 -1.23 8.15
CA TRP A 66 -15.28 -0.25 7.21
C TRP A 66 -16.17 -0.17 5.97
N LEU A 67 -16.44 1.05 5.51
CA LEU A 67 -17.29 1.25 4.35
C LEU A 67 -16.54 0.83 3.09
N GLU A 68 -17.18 -0.02 2.29
CA GLU A 68 -16.67 -0.36 0.96
C GLU A 68 -16.61 0.91 0.08
N PRO A 69 -15.57 1.04 -0.76
CA PRO A 69 -15.48 2.14 -1.69
C PRO A 69 -16.63 2.09 -2.71
N GLN A 70 -17.31 3.22 -2.90
CA GLN A 70 -18.38 3.30 -3.89
C GLN A 70 -17.82 3.18 -5.31
N THR A 71 -18.64 2.66 -6.23
CA THR A 71 -18.29 2.57 -7.65
C THR A 71 -17.89 3.93 -8.22
N GLY A 72 -16.68 4.02 -8.75
CA GLY A 72 -16.13 5.24 -9.34
C GLY A 72 -15.33 6.12 -8.38
N GLN A 73 -15.24 5.77 -7.08
CA GLN A 73 -14.35 6.45 -6.14
C GLN A 73 -12.96 5.81 -6.09
N ALA A 74 -11.97 6.62 -5.70
CA ALA A 74 -10.63 6.12 -5.40
C ALA A 74 -10.68 5.15 -4.22
N ARG A 75 -9.90 4.06 -4.32
CA ARG A 75 -9.86 2.99 -3.32
C ARG A 75 -8.43 2.58 -2.98
N GLN A 76 -8.30 2.05 -1.78
CA GLN A 76 -7.07 1.55 -1.20
C GLN A 76 -7.32 0.11 -0.78
N GLU A 77 -6.39 -0.76 -1.14
CA GLU A 77 -6.40 -2.18 -0.83
C GLU A 77 -5.07 -2.49 -0.10
N LEU A 78 -5.09 -3.41 0.86
CA LEU A 78 -3.90 -3.91 1.54
C LEU A 78 -4.08 -5.39 1.81
N GLU A 79 -3.34 -6.20 1.07
CA GLU A 79 -3.24 -7.63 1.34
C GLU A 79 -1.85 -7.98 1.86
N ILE A 80 -1.83 -8.70 2.98
CA ILE A 80 -0.63 -9.18 3.66
C ILE A 80 -0.84 -10.64 4.04
N LYS A 81 0.12 -11.49 3.65
CA LYS A 81 0.21 -12.89 4.09
C LYS A 81 1.55 -13.10 4.79
N MET A 82 1.53 -13.44 6.08
CA MET A 82 2.72 -13.67 6.89
C MET A 82 2.55 -14.90 7.77
N GLY A 83 3.36 -15.93 7.51
CA GLY A 83 3.20 -17.20 8.20
C GLY A 83 1.79 -17.77 7.99
N ASN A 84 1.04 -17.93 9.09
CA ASN A 84 -0.33 -18.43 9.08
C ASN A 84 -1.38 -17.31 9.09
N GLU A 85 -0.98 -16.05 9.20
CA GLU A 85 -1.88 -14.90 9.19
C GLU A 85 -2.08 -14.40 7.75
N HIS A 86 -3.33 -14.12 7.40
CA HIS A 86 -3.71 -13.51 6.14
C HIS A 86 -4.78 -12.46 6.43
N ILE A 87 -4.47 -11.22 6.07
CA ILE A 87 -5.37 -10.07 6.18
C ILE A 87 -5.51 -9.41 4.82
N ALA A 88 -6.71 -8.93 4.54
CA ALA A 88 -7.04 -8.24 3.30
C ALA A 88 -8.04 -7.12 3.60
N PHE A 89 -7.56 -5.88 3.53
CA PHE A 89 -8.35 -4.69 3.76
C PHE A 89 -8.72 -4.02 2.44
N THR A 90 -9.93 -3.48 2.36
CA THR A 90 -10.36 -2.60 1.27
C THR A 90 -11.12 -1.41 1.82
N CYS A 91 -10.73 -0.19 1.47
CA CYS A 91 -11.43 1.03 1.89
C CYS A 91 -11.38 2.12 0.81
N ALA A 92 -12.25 3.13 0.95
CA ALA A 92 -12.13 4.36 0.17
C ALA A 92 -10.78 5.04 0.42
N GLU A 93 -10.30 5.84 -0.54
CA GLU A 93 -9.05 6.57 -0.38
C GLU A 93 -9.10 7.52 0.82
N ILE A 94 -8.14 7.33 1.73
CA ILE A 94 -7.96 8.21 2.89
C ILE A 94 -7.00 9.34 2.51
N GLY A 95 -7.53 10.57 2.46
CA GLY A 95 -6.72 11.76 2.12
C GLY A 95 -5.96 12.34 3.31
N SER A 96 -6.53 12.27 4.52
CA SER A 96 -5.99 12.92 5.71
C SER A 96 -6.37 12.21 7.01
N LEU A 97 -5.67 12.56 8.11
CA LEU A 97 -6.06 12.14 9.46
C LEU A 97 -7.44 12.67 9.87
N VAL A 98 -7.91 13.78 9.30
CA VAL A 98 -9.26 14.29 9.56
C VAL A 98 -10.32 13.31 9.04
N ASP A 99 -10.07 12.68 7.89
CA ASP A 99 -10.96 11.66 7.33
C ASP A 99 -10.98 10.41 8.20
N VAL A 100 -9.81 10.01 8.72
CA VAL A 100 -9.69 8.90 9.70
C VAL A 100 -10.48 9.21 10.97
N MET A 101 -10.36 10.42 11.52
CA MET A 101 -11.06 10.80 12.75
C MET A 101 -12.59 10.82 12.61
N LYS A 102 -13.09 11.06 11.39
CA LYS A 102 -14.53 11.08 11.09
C LYS A 102 -15.08 9.71 10.70
N SER A 103 -14.23 8.68 10.64
CA SER A 103 -14.65 7.34 10.23
C SER A 103 -15.42 6.60 11.33
N VAL A 104 -16.02 5.48 10.95
CA VAL A 104 -16.73 4.56 11.85
C VAL A 104 -15.78 3.77 12.77
N ASP A 105 -14.49 3.76 12.45
CA ASP A 105 -13.45 3.09 13.22
C ASP A 105 -12.12 3.90 13.20
N PRO A 106 -12.05 5.02 13.95
CA PRO A 106 -10.90 5.91 13.90
C PRO A 106 -9.59 5.29 14.37
N ASP A 107 -9.63 4.26 15.24
CA ASP A 107 -8.42 3.64 15.79
C ASP A 107 -7.84 2.61 14.82
N GLY A 108 -8.67 1.72 14.26
CA GLY A 108 -8.22 0.75 13.25
C GLY A 108 -7.78 1.44 11.96
N MET A 109 -8.54 2.42 11.47
CA MET A 109 -8.17 3.16 10.26
C MET A 109 -6.91 4.01 10.45
N ARG A 110 -6.60 4.44 11.68
CA ARG A 110 -5.33 5.14 11.98
C ARG A 110 -4.13 4.22 11.84
N VAL A 111 -4.25 2.98 12.33
CA VAL A 111 -3.19 1.96 12.16
C VAL A 111 -2.96 1.69 10.67
N PHE A 112 -4.03 1.47 9.91
CA PHE A 112 -3.96 1.29 8.45
C PHE A 112 -3.34 2.48 7.73
N TYR A 113 -3.75 3.70 8.08
CA TYR A 113 -3.23 4.93 7.49
C TYR A 113 -1.72 5.07 7.70
N TYR A 114 -1.22 4.89 8.92
CA TYR A 114 0.22 5.00 9.17
C TYR A 114 1.02 3.86 8.55
N LEU A 115 0.55 2.61 8.66
CA LEU A 115 1.24 1.48 8.03
C LEU A 115 1.38 1.65 6.52
N THR A 116 0.30 2.05 5.84
CA THR A 116 0.34 2.25 4.39
C THR A 116 1.28 3.39 4.00
N GLN A 117 1.42 4.43 4.82
CA GLN A 117 2.43 5.48 4.61
C GLN A 117 3.84 4.96 4.78
N ASP A 118 4.14 4.24 5.86
CA ASP A 118 5.48 3.68 6.10
C ASP A 118 5.91 2.75 4.97
N LEU A 119 5.00 1.87 4.52
CA LEU A 119 5.24 0.98 3.38
C LEU A 119 5.45 1.75 2.08
N ARG A 120 4.62 2.78 1.80
CA ARG A 120 4.79 3.63 0.61
C ARG A 120 6.13 4.34 0.62
N CYS A 121 6.52 4.92 1.76
CA CYS A 121 7.80 5.58 1.94
C CYS A 121 8.96 4.63 1.62
N LEU A 122 8.99 3.44 2.24
CA LEU A 122 10.01 2.43 1.99
C LEU A 122 10.08 2.04 0.50
N MET A 123 8.94 1.69 -0.09
CA MET A 123 8.90 1.19 -1.47
C MET A 123 9.26 2.27 -2.49
N PHE A 124 8.78 3.51 -2.32
CA PHE A 124 9.16 4.62 -3.20
C PHE A 124 10.63 4.96 -3.09
N SER A 125 11.22 4.92 -1.89
CA SER A 125 12.67 5.10 -1.70
C SER A 125 13.47 4.02 -2.45
N LEU A 126 13.08 2.75 -2.32
CA LEU A 126 13.75 1.64 -3.01
C LEU A 126 13.68 1.79 -4.55
N ILE A 127 12.49 2.05 -5.08
CA ILE A 127 12.31 2.22 -6.54
C ILE A 127 13.04 3.46 -7.04
N SER A 128 12.98 4.58 -6.30
CA SER A 128 13.62 5.82 -6.72
C SER A 128 15.14 5.71 -6.73
N LEU A 129 15.74 5.18 -5.66
CA LEU A 129 17.19 5.04 -5.55
C LEU A 129 17.73 4.03 -6.57
N HIS A 130 17.04 2.89 -6.75
CA HIS A 130 17.52 1.84 -7.63
C HIS A 130 17.36 2.18 -9.12
N PHE A 131 16.21 2.71 -9.52
CA PHE A 131 15.92 2.99 -10.92
C PHE A 131 16.18 4.43 -11.35
N LYS A 132 16.52 5.32 -10.42
CA LYS A 132 16.71 6.77 -10.65
C LYS A 132 15.48 7.44 -11.29
N ILE A 133 14.29 6.94 -10.97
CA ILE A 133 13.01 7.49 -11.43
C ILE A 133 12.47 8.36 -10.29
N LYS A 134 11.99 9.56 -10.60
CA LYS A 134 11.19 10.32 -9.63
C LYS A 134 9.86 9.57 -9.46
N PRO A 135 9.54 9.04 -8.27
CA PRO A 135 8.20 8.55 -7.99
C PRO A 135 7.30 9.77 -8.17
N ILE A 136 6.40 9.71 -9.16
CA ILE A 136 5.45 10.80 -9.37
C ILE A 136 4.57 10.83 -8.11
N PRO A 137 4.44 11.98 -7.41
CA PRO A 137 3.57 12.13 -6.25
C PRO A 137 2.16 11.62 -6.52
#